data_AF-W7BJU1-F1
#
_entry.id   AF-W7BJU1-F1
#
_cell.length_a   1.000
_cell.length_b   1.000
_cell.length_c   1.000
_cell.angle_alpha   90.00
_cell.angle_beta   90.00
_cell.angle_gamma   90.00
#
_symmetry.space_group_name_H-M   'P 1'
#
loop_
_entity.id
_entity.type
_entity.pdbx_description
1 polymer ?
#
loop_
_entity_poly.entity_id
_entity_poly.type
_entity_poly.pdbx_seq_one_letter_code
_entity_poly.pdbx_strand_id
1 'polypeptide(L)'
;MIDIYDSLLTEKQRSYVSLYYLEDLSLGEIAEEYEVSRQAVYDNIKRTEAVLENYEEKLGVLKKYQEREQLIEHLERRLQEEQVLDNEVAGLLQQLKNMD
;
A
#
# COMPACT_ATOMS: atom_id res chain seq x y z
N MET A 1 0.50 1.84 1.36
CA MET A 1 -0.80 2.56 1.39
C MET A 1 -0.97 3.41 0.14
N ILE A 2 0.02 4.23 -0.21
CA ILE A 2 0.01 5.05 -1.44
C ILE A 2 -0.25 4.16 -2.67
N ASP A 3 0.54 3.11 -2.87
CA ASP A 3 0.45 2.23 -4.06
C ASP A 3 -0.93 1.58 -4.25
N ILE A 4 -1.66 1.33 -3.16
CA ILE A 4 -2.98 0.68 -3.17
C ILE A 4 -4.07 1.63 -3.67
N TYR A 5 -3.95 2.91 -3.34
CA TYR A 5 -4.97 3.92 -3.60
C TYR A 5 -4.51 5.00 -4.58
N ASP A 6 -3.34 4.82 -5.18
CA ASP A 6 -2.69 5.81 -6.03
C ASP A 6 -3.61 6.26 -7.18
N SER A 7 -4.32 5.30 -7.80
CA SER A 7 -5.29 5.54 -8.86
C SER A 7 -6.46 6.46 -8.48
N LEU A 8 -6.71 6.65 -7.19
CA LEU A 8 -7.78 7.51 -6.67
C LEU A 8 -7.30 8.94 -6.35
N LEU A 9 -5.98 9.15 -6.35
CA LEU A 9 -5.38 10.46 -6.13
C LEU A 9 -5.42 11.30 -7.41
N THR A 10 -5.58 12.62 -7.23
CA THR A 10 -5.30 13.56 -8.32
C THR A 10 -3.82 13.53 -8.68
N GLU A 11 -3.49 13.89 -9.91
CA GLU A 11 -2.10 13.94 -10.40
C GLU A 11 -1.18 14.73 -9.46
N LYS A 12 -1.60 15.91 -9.01
CA LYS A 12 -0.81 16.75 -8.09
C LYS A 12 -0.57 16.09 -6.72
N GLN A 13 -1.57 15.41 -6.17
CA GLN A 13 -1.44 14.70 -4.90
C GLN A 13 -0.44 13.56 -5.05
N ARG A 14 -0.61 12.74 -6.10
CA ARG A 14 0.28 11.64 -6.46
C ARG A 14 1.72 12.09 -6.61
N SER A 15 1.96 13.11 -7.44
CA SER A 15 3.32 13.60 -7.68
C SER A 15 4.02 14.00 -6.38
N TYR A 16 3.36 14.78 -5.51
CA TYR A 16 4.01 15.25 -4.28
C TYR A 16 4.31 14.12 -3.30
N VAL A 17 3.38 13.17 -3.14
CA VAL A 17 3.63 12.04 -2.24
C VAL A 17 4.64 11.06 -2.82
N SER A 18 4.66 10.84 -4.14
CA SER A 18 5.67 9.99 -4.80
C SER A 18 7.07 10.58 -4.67
N LEU A 19 7.25 11.87 -4.99
CA LEU A 19 8.55 12.53 -4.86
C LEU A 19 9.06 12.49 -3.41
N TYR A 20 8.17 12.70 -2.45
CA TYR A 20 8.55 12.70 -1.02
C TYR A 20 8.80 11.31 -0.46
N TYR A 21 7.95 10.32 -0.74
CA TYR A 21 8.01 8.99 -0.11
C TYR A 21 8.75 7.92 -0.92
N LEU A 22 8.84 8.08 -2.25
CA LEU A 22 9.48 7.09 -3.14
C LEU A 22 10.84 7.57 -3.67
N GLU A 23 10.99 8.88 -3.88
CA GLU A 23 12.22 9.48 -4.41
C GLU A 23 13.05 10.22 -3.35
N ASP A 24 12.60 10.24 -2.10
CA ASP A 24 13.27 10.86 -0.95
C ASP A 24 13.57 12.37 -1.12
N LEU A 25 12.84 13.08 -1.99
CA LEU A 25 12.99 14.54 -2.14
C LEU A 25 12.48 15.25 -0.89
N SER A 26 13.20 16.28 -0.48
CA SER A 26 12.75 17.19 0.57
C SER A 26 11.60 18.07 0.09
N LEU A 27 10.80 18.58 1.04
CA LEU A 27 9.73 19.55 0.76
C LEU A 27 10.25 20.83 0.07
N GLY A 28 11.54 21.16 0.25
CA GLY A 28 12.16 22.31 -0.40
C GLY A 28 12.45 22.05 -1.87
N GLU A 29 13.00 20.87 -2.19
CA GLU A 29 13.28 20.45 -3.57
C GLU A 29 11.99 20.34 -4.39
N ILE A 30 10.94 19.74 -3.83
CA ILE A 30 9.61 19.67 -4.47
C ILE A 30 9.01 21.08 -4.64
N ALA A 31 9.21 21.97 -3.67
CA ALA A 31 8.70 23.34 -3.77
C ALA A 31 9.38 24.14 -4.88
N GLU A 32 10.70 23.95 -5.04
CA GLU A 32 11.49 24.55 -6.12
C GLU A 32 11.06 24.03 -7.49
N GLU A 33 10.94 22.70 -7.65
CA GLU A 33 10.55 22.06 -8.91
C GLU A 33 9.17 22.51 -9.41
N TYR A 34 8.21 22.71 -8.49
CA TYR A 34 6.84 23.09 -8.83
C TYR A 34 6.58 24.60 -8.70
N GLU A 35 7.60 25.42 -8.42
CA GLU A 35 7.49 26.86 -8.20
C GLU A 35 6.41 27.25 -7.17
N VAL A 36 6.32 26.50 -6.08
CA VAL A 36 5.37 26.73 -4.97
C VAL A 36 6.10 26.98 -3.66
N SER A 37 5.36 27.32 -2.60
CA SER A 37 5.96 27.41 -1.26
C SER A 37 6.16 26.02 -0.65
N ARG A 38 7.20 25.87 0.17
CA ARG A 38 7.42 24.68 1.01
C ARG A 38 6.18 24.31 1.85
N GLN A 39 5.45 25.31 2.32
CA GLN A 39 4.21 25.11 3.07
C GLN A 39 3.11 24.50 2.19
N ALA A 40 2.98 24.93 0.93
CA ALA A 40 1.98 24.39 0.01
C ALA A 40 2.22 22.91 -0.30
N VAL A 41 3.49 22.48 -0.41
CA VAL A 41 3.87 21.07 -0.56
C VAL A 41 3.48 20.28 0.70
N TYR A 42 3.89 20.78 1.88
CA TYR A 42 3.55 20.15 3.16
C TYR A 42 2.04 19.96 3.34
N ASP A 43 1.25 21.01 3.13
CA ASP A 43 -0.20 20.98 3.28
C ASP A 43 -0.88 20.03 2.27
N ASN A 44 -0.30 19.88 1.08
CA ASN A 44 -0.80 18.93 0.10
C ASN A 44 -0.51 17.48 0.52
N ILE A 45 0.72 17.17 0.94
CA ILE A 45 1.09 15.83 1.43
C ILE A 45 0.21 15.45 2.62
N LYS A 46 0.06 16.34 3.62
CA LYS A 46 -0.79 16.09 4.79
C LYS A 46 -2.25 15.86 4.46
N ARG A 47 -2.81 16.61 3.50
CA ARG A 47 -4.19 16.35 3.04
C ARG A 47 -4.29 15.03 2.28
N THR A 48 -3.27 14.68 1.49
CA THR A 48 -3.25 13.42 0.75
C THR A 48 -3.18 12.22 1.70
N GLU A 49 -2.37 12.29 2.75
CA GLU A 49 -2.33 11.28 3.82
C GLU A 49 -3.73 11.08 4.44
N ALA A 50 -4.42 12.16 4.81
CA ALA A 50 -5.76 12.07 5.38
C ALA A 50 -6.79 11.46 4.40
N VAL A 51 -6.65 11.72 3.10
CA VAL A 51 -7.51 11.11 2.07
C VAL A 51 -7.24 9.61 1.95
N LEU A 52 -5.97 9.20 1.95
CA LEU A 52 -5.57 7.80 1.90
C LEU A 52 -6.04 7.02 3.14
N GLU A 53 -5.92 7.61 4.31
CA GLU A 53 -6.47 7.06 5.56
C GLU A 53 -7.98 6.89 5.47
N ASN A 54 -8.71 7.87 4.93
CA ASN A 54 -10.15 7.77 4.75
C ASN A 54 -10.56 6.67 3.75
N TYR A 55 -9.77 6.47 2.68
CA TYR A 55 -9.97 5.36 1.77
C TYR A 55 -9.76 4.02 2.46
N GLU A 56 -8.69 3.87 3.25
CA GLU A 56 -8.46 2.64 4.01
C GLU A 56 -9.55 2.39 5.05
N GLU A 57 -10.00 3.42 5.76
CA GLU A 57 -11.10 3.29 6.73
C GLU A 57 -12.39 2.73 6.08
N LYS A 58 -12.70 3.20 4.86
CA LYS A 58 -13.93 2.82 4.14
C LYS A 58 -13.81 1.50 3.38
N LEU A 59 -12.67 1.27 2.72
CA LEU A 59 -12.48 0.15 1.81
C LEU A 59 -11.81 -1.04 2.50
N GLY A 60 -10.92 -0.75 3.45
CA GLY A 60 -10.19 -1.74 4.25
C GLY A 60 -9.32 -2.67 3.41
N VAL A 61 -8.78 -2.19 2.28
CA VAL A 61 -8.07 -3.05 1.32
C VAL A 61 -6.78 -3.58 1.94
N LEU A 62 -5.98 -2.69 2.54
CA LEU A 62 -4.73 -3.10 3.19
C LEU A 62 -5.00 -4.03 4.37
N LYS A 63 -6.02 -3.70 5.19
CA LYS A 63 -6.42 -4.56 6.31
C LYS A 63 -6.82 -5.96 5.85
N LYS A 64 -7.68 -6.08 4.84
CA LYS A 64 -8.12 -7.38 4.30
C LYS A 64 -6.96 -8.17 3.69
N TYR A 65 -6.04 -7.49 3.02
CA TYR A 65 -4.82 -8.10 2.50
C TYR A 65 -4.00 -8.73 3.65
N GLN A 66 -3.75 -7.97 4.72
CA GLN A 66 -3.01 -8.46 5.88
C GLN A 66 -3.72 -9.62 6.59
N GLU A 67 -5.05 -9.54 6.75
CA GLU A 67 -5.87 -10.62 7.34
C GLU A 67 -5.78 -11.91 6.50
N ARG A 68 -5.82 -11.78 5.17
CA ARG A 68 -5.69 -12.93 4.26
C ARG A 68 -4.29 -13.53 4.33
N GLU A 69 -3.24 -12.73 4.32
CA GLU A 69 -1.86 -13.22 4.45
C GLU A 69 -1.68 -14.01 5.74
N GLN A 70 -2.15 -13.47 6.87
CA GLN A 70 -2.11 -14.17 8.16
C GLN A 70 -2.89 -15.49 8.13
N LEU A 71 -4.06 -15.51 7.49
CA LEU A 71 -4.88 -16.71 7.38
C LEU A 71 -4.19 -17.78 6.52
N ILE A 72 -3.58 -17.39 5.40
CA ILE A 72 -2.84 -18.30 4.52
C ILE A 72 -1.62 -18.86 5.23
N GLU A 73 -0.83 -18.03 5.92
CA GLU A 73 0.32 -18.50 6.72
C GLU A 73 -0.12 -19.47 7.82
N HIS A 74 -1.24 -19.19 8.48
CA HIS A 74 -1.79 -20.09 9.48
C HIS A 74 -2.24 -21.42 8.86
N LEU A 75 -2.93 -21.38 7.73
CA LEU A 75 -3.37 -22.56 7.00
C LEU A 75 -2.19 -23.43 6.54
N GLU A 76 -1.17 -22.82 5.93
CA GLU A 76 0.03 -23.52 5.48
C GLU A 76 0.73 -24.24 6.63
N ARG A 77 0.87 -23.57 7.78
CA ARG A 77 1.45 -24.16 9.00
C ARG A 77 0.64 -25.37 9.49
N ARG A 78 -0.69 -25.25 9.56
CA ARG A 78 -1.57 -26.35 9.98
C ARG A 78 -1.47 -27.55 9.03
N LEU A 79 -1.41 -27.30 7.71
CA LEU A 79 -1.27 -28.36 6.72
C LEU A 79 0.10 -29.07 6.80
N GLN A 80 1.16 -28.34 7.14
CA GLN A 80 2.48 -28.92 7.40
C GLN A 80 2.48 -29.77 8.68
N GLU A 81 1.90 -29.27 9.77
CA GLU A 81 1.80 -29.99 11.06
C GLU A 81 1.05 -31.33 10.90
N GLU A 82 -0.05 -31.33 10.15
CA GLU A 82 -0.88 -32.53 9.90
C GLU A 82 -0.30 -33.42 8.78
N GLN A 83 0.85 -33.07 8.18
CA GLN A 83 1.51 -33.80 7.08
C GLN A 83 0.63 -34.03 5.85
N VAL A 84 -0.27 -33.08 5.56
CA VAL A 84 -1.19 -33.12 4.40
C VAL A 84 -0.84 -32.11 3.31
N LEU A 85 0.28 -31.38 3.47
CA LEU A 85 0.79 -30.48 2.45
C LEU A 85 1.54 -31.27 1.37
N ASP A 86 0.84 -31.65 0.32
CA ASP A 86 1.46 -32.19 -0.90
C ASP A 86 1.76 -31.08 -1.93
N ASN A 87 2.35 -31.47 -3.08
CA ASN A 87 2.74 -30.54 -4.12
C ASN A 87 1.54 -29.82 -4.77
N GLU A 88 0.37 -30.46 -4.82
CA GLU A 88 -0.84 -29.86 -5.40
C GLU A 88 -1.36 -28.77 -4.46
N VAL A 89 -1.50 -29.08 -3.17
CA VAL A 89 -1.94 -28.13 -2.15
C VAL A 89 -0.95 -26.97 -2.01
N ALA A 90 0.36 -27.25 -2.05
CA ALA A 90 1.39 -26.20 -2.06
C ALA A 90 1.28 -25.29 -3.29
N GLY A 91 1.00 -25.86 -4.46
CA GLY A 91 0.75 -25.10 -5.69
C GLY A 91 -0.47 -24.18 -5.58
N LEU A 92 -1.58 -24.68 -5.03
CA LEU A 92 -2.80 -23.89 -4.80
C LEU A 92 -2.57 -22.77 -3.78
N LEU A 93 -1.83 -23.02 -2.70
CA LEU A 93 -1.47 -21.97 -1.73
C LEU A 93 -0.62 -20.88 -2.37
N GLN A 94 0.34 -21.25 -3.24
CA GLN A 94 1.14 -20.27 -3.97
C GLN A 94 0.31 -19.46 -4.96
N GLN A 95 -0.66 -20.08 -5.64
CA GLN A 95 -1.59 -19.32 -6.48
C GLN A 95 -2.41 -18.35 -5.64
N LEU A 96 -2.94 -18.78 -4.50
CA LEU A 96 -3.74 -17.94 -3.60
C LEU A 96 -2.97 -16.75 -3.04
N LYS A 97 -1.67 -16.90 -2.74
CA LYS A 97 -0.79 -15.81 -2.29
C LYS A 97 -0.54 -14.75 -3.37
N ASN A 98 -0.65 -15.13 -4.65
CA ASN A 98 -0.36 -14.24 -5.79
C ASN A 98 -1.64 -13.65 -6.41
N MET A 99 -2.79 -13.71 -5.74
CA MET A 99 -4.09 -13.29 -6.29
C MET A 99 -4.40 -11.79 -6.22
N ASP A 100 -3.44 -10.94 -5.87
CA ASP A 100 -3.58 -9.48 -5.74
C ASP A 100 -2.47 -8.73 -6.46
#